data_AF-A0A377TND3-F1
#
_entry.id   AF-A0A377TND3-F1
#
_cell.length_a   1.000
_cell.length_b   1.000
_cell.length_c   1.000
_cell.angle_alpha   90.00
_cell.angle_beta   90.00
_cell.angle_gamma   90.00
#
_symmetry.space_group_name_H-M   'P 1'
#
loop_
_entity.id
_entity.type
_entity.pdbx_description
1 polymer ?
#
loop_
_entity_poly.entity_id
_entity_poly.type
_entity_poly.pdbx_seq_one_letter_code
_entity_poly.pdbx_strand_id
1 'polypeptide(L)'
;MPPLNSGFATCWRQGYQSRLTPDDCTIKTICKAANKGDALACEVIEYVGRHLGKTIAIAINLFNPQKIVVAGEIVEAEKVLLPAIEGCINAQALKAFRKNLPVVRSTLDHRSAIGAFALVKRAMLNGTLLQRCLRANRPFSDSASP
;
A
#
# COMPACT_ATOMS: atom_id res chain seq x y z
N MET A 1 -9.15 -14.94 -1.48
CA MET A 1 -9.26 -14.18 -0.22
C MET A 1 -10.59 -13.44 -0.24
N PRO A 2 -11.47 -13.63 0.76
CA PRO A 2 -12.73 -12.90 0.84
C PRO A 2 -12.49 -11.40 1.15
N PRO A 3 -13.33 -10.48 0.65
CA PRO A 3 -13.18 -9.03 0.88
C PRO A 3 -13.40 -8.68 2.36
N LEU A 4 -12.70 -7.65 2.86
CA LEU A 4 -12.75 -7.20 4.27
C LEU A 4 -14.17 -7.10 4.84
N ASN A 5 -15.10 -6.60 4.01
CA ASN A 5 -16.53 -6.46 4.32
C ASN A 5 -17.21 -7.81 4.64
N SER A 6 -16.90 -8.88 3.89
CA SER A 6 -17.50 -10.20 4.13
C SER A 6 -17.06 -10.85 5.45
N GLY A 7 -15.85 -10.53 5.93
CA GLY A 7 -15.39 -10.95 7.26
C GLY A 7 -16.18 -10.26 8.38
N PHE A 8 -16.41 -8.95 8.24
CA PHE A 8 -17.21 -8.18 9.18
C PHE A 8 -18.66 -8.69 9.26
N ALA A 9 -19.32 -8.91 8.12
CA ALA A 9 -20.69 -9.43 8.06
C ALA A 9 -20.85 -10.84 8.68
N THR A 10 -19.75 -11.61 8.75
CA THR A 10 -19.74 -12.92 9.39
C THR A 10 -19.66 -12.80 10.91
N CYS A 11 -18.79 -11.93 11.44
CA CYS A 11 -18.69 -11.69 12.88
C CYS A 11 -19.95 -11.01 13.47
N TRP A 12 -20.60 -10.12 12.72
CA TRP A 12 -21.86 -9.51 13.16
C TRP A 12 -22.99 -10.54 13.31
N ARG A 13 -23.10 -11.50 12.37
CA ARG A 13 -24.05 -12.62 12.45
C ARG A 13 -23.79 -13.57 13.62
N GLN A 14 -22.57 -13.59 14.16
CA GLN A 14 -22.20 -14.38 15.33
C GLN A 14 -22.50 -13.68 16.67
N GLY A 15 -23.14 -12.49 16.65
CA GLY A 15 -23.61 -11.79 17.85
C GLY A 15 -22.65 -10.73 18.41
N TYR A 16 -21.60 -10.36 17.67
CA TYR A 16 -20.72 -9.26 18.08
C TYR A 16 -21.42 -7.90 17.94
N GLN A 17 -21.49 -7.15 19.03
CA GLN A 17 -22.04 -5.79 19.01
C GLN A 17 -21.06 -4.83 18.34
N SER A 18 -21.48 -4.24 17.22
CA SER A 18 -20.79 -3.15 16.55
C SER A 18 -21.76 -2.02 16.25
N ARG A 19 -21.23 -0.80 16.21
CA ARG A 19 -22.00 0.40 15.85
C ARG A 19 -22.29 0.49 14.35
N LEU A 20 -21.70 -0.40 13.53
CA LEU A 20 -21.92 -0.47 12.10
C LEU A 20 -22.97 -1.51 11.73
N THR A 21 -23.90 -1.12 10.85
CA THR A 21 -24.83 -2.03 10.17
C THR A 21 -24.12 -2.72 8.99
N PRO A 22 -24.48 -3.97 8.66
CA PRO A 22 -23.83 -4.74 7.59
C PRO A 22 -24.07 -4.14 6.19
N ASP A 23 -25.11 -3.33 6.01
CA ASP A 23 -25.45 -2.71 4.72
C ASP A 23 -24.51 -1.54 4.34
N ASP A 24 -23.77 -0.96 5.29
CA ASP A 24 -22.85 0.19 5.08
C ASP A 24 -21.37 -0.17 5.35
N CYS A 25 -20.99 -1.42 5.12
CA CYS A 25 -19.68 -1.98 5.48
C CYS A 25 -18.60 -1.71 4.41
N THR A 26 -18.30 -0.44 4.14
CA THR A 26 -17.17 -0.04 3.27
C THR A 26 -15.85 -0.04 4.05
N ILE A 27 -14.71 -0.26 3.39
CA ILE A 27 -13.39 -0.20 4.04
C ILE A 27 -13.21 1.11 4.82
N LYS A 28 -13.61 2.24 4.23
CA LYS A 28 -13.57 3.56 4.89
C LYS A 28 -14.43 3.65 6.14
N THR A 29 -15.63 3.05 6.16
CA THR A 29 -16.50 3.10 7.34
C THR A 29 -15.95 2.22 8.46
N ILE A 30 -15.40 1.05 8.13
CA ILE A 30 -14.68 0.18 9.07
C ILE A 30 -13.46 0.91 9.65
N CYS A 31 -12.63 1.54 8.81
CA CYS A 31 -11.45 2.28 9.28
C CYS A 31 -11.84 3.44 10.20
N LYS A 32 -12.90 4.19 9.86
CA LYS A 32 -13.45 5.24 10.73
C LYS A 32 -13.98 4.70 12.06
N ALA A 33 -14.64 3.55 12.06
CA ALA A 33 -15.15 2.91 13.27
C ALA A 33 -14.01 2.40 14.17
N ALA A 34 -12.98 1.78 13.59
CA ALA A 34 -11.79 1.34 14.31
C ALA A 34 -11.07 2.54 14.97
N ASN A 35 -10.93 3.65 14.25
CA ASN A 35 -10.36 4.89 14.80
C ASN A 35 -11.22 5.51 15.92
N LYS A 36 -12.52 5.20 15.97
CA LYS A 36 -13.45 5.60 17.04
C LYS A 36 -13.48 4.61 18.22
N GLY A 37 -12.69 3.53 18.16
CA GLY A 37 -12.61 2.52 19.21
C GLY A 37 -13.72 1.46 19.17
N ASP A 38 -14.38 1.25 18.02
CA ASP A 38 -15.31 0.13 17.86
C ASP A 38 -14.54 -1.21 17.92
N ALA A 39 -14.87 -2.04 18.92
CA ALA A 39 -14.12 -3.27 19.20
C ALA A 39 -14.09 -4.24 18.01
N LEU A 40 -15.22 -4.39 17.30
CA LEU A 40 -15.30 -5.29 16.15
C LEU A 40 -14.48 -4.75 14.97
N ALA A 41 -14.57 -3.45 14.69
CA ALA A 41 -13.77 -2.85 13.63
C ALA A 41 -12.26 -2.92 13.93
N CYS A 42 -11.86 -2.71 15.19
CA CYS A 42 -10.46 -2.89 15.61
C CYS A 42 -10.00 -4.33 15.39
N GLU A 43 -10.77 -5.33 15.84
CA GLU A 43 -10.41 -6.74 15.70
C GLU A 43 -10.21 -7.15 14.24
N VAL A 44 -11.10 -6.70 13.34
CA VAL A 44 -11.00 -6.97 11.90
C VAL A 44 -9.73 -6.34 11.31
N ILE A 45 -9.44 -5.07 11.64
CA ILE A 45 -8.25 -4.38 11.16
C ILE A 45 -6.97 -5.02 11.73
N GLU A 46 -6.96 -5.41 13.00
CA GLU A 46 -5.83 -6.11 13.63
C GLU A 46 -5.60 -7.48 13.00
N TYR A 47 -6.66 -8.24 12.70
CA TYR A 47 -6.55 -9.51 12.00
C TYR A 47 -5.85 -9.34 10.66
N VAL A 48 -6.25 -8.33 9.87
CA VAL A 48 -5.63 -8.03 8.58
C VAL A 48 -4.21 -7.51 8.73
N GLY A 49 -3.97 -6.62 9.71
CA GLY A 49 -2.65 -6.12 10.05
C GLY A 49 -1.67 -7.24 10.42
N ARG A 50 -2.13 -8.26 11.17
CA ARG A 50 -1.31 -9.43 11.51
C ARG A 50 -0.93 -10.26 10.29
N HIS A 51 -1.87 -10.49 9.36
CA HIS A 51 -1.58 -11.21 8.12
C HIS A 51 -0.64 -10.44 7.19
N LEU A 52 -0.83 -9.13 7.06
CA LEU A 52 0.10 -8.24 6.35
C LEU A 52 1.48 -8.28 7.00
N GLY A 53 1.55 -8.15 8.33
CA GLY A 53 2.78 -8.15 9.08
C GLY A 53 3.60 -9.43 8.93
N LYS A 54 2.95 -10.60 8.90
CA LYS A 54 3.61 -11.89 8.57
C LYS A 54 4.29 -11.85 7.20
N THR A 55 3.55 -11.39 6.19
CA THR A 55 4.05 -11.31 4.81
C THR A 55 5.20 -10.30 4.69
N ILE A 56 5.08 -9.16 5.37
CA ILE A 56 6.13 -8.13 5.42
C ILE A 56 7.36 -8.68 6.15
N ALA A 57 7.22 -9.40 7.26
CA ALA A 57 8.34 -10.00 7.99
C ALA A 57 9.15 -10.97 7.12
N ILE A 58 8.47 -11.78 6.31
CA ILE A 58 9.12 -12.65 5.32
C ILE A 58 9.91 -11.80 4.31
N ALA A 59 9.29 -10.77 3.74
CA ALA A 59 9.96 -9.87 2.79
C ALA A 59 11.18 -9.15 3.41
N ILE A 60 11.10 -8.76 4.69
CA ILE A 60 12.21 -8.15 5.42
C ILE A 60 13.38 -9.12 5.51
N ASN A 61 13.11 -10.37 5.89
CA ASN A 61 14.15 -11.39 6.04
C ASN A 61 14.81 -11.74 4.70
N LEU A 62 14.08 -11.62 3.58
CA LEU A 62 14.61 -11.93 2.24
C LEU A 62 15.38 -10.77 1.60
N PHE A 63 14.87 -9.55 1.72
CA PHE A 63 15.37 -8.40 0.96
C PHE A 63 16.16 -7.38 1.80
N ASN A 64 16.09 -7.46 3.14
CA ASN A 64 16.65 -6.46 4.06
C ASN A 64 16.42 -5.01 3.59
N PRO A 65 15.15 -4.60 3.36
CA PRO A 65 14.84 -3.28 2.83
C PRO A 65 15.22 -2.19 3.84
N GLN A 66 15.41 -0.97 3.35
CA GLN A 66 15.68 0.20 4.21
C GLN A 66 14.41 0.93 4.66
N LYS A 67 13.24 0.66 4.05
CA LYS A 67 11.96 1.28 4.37
C LYS A 67 10.81 0.41 3.86
N ILE A 68 9.72 0.35 4.63
CA ILE A 68 8.44 -0.23 4.21
C ILE A 68 7.42 0.89 4.07
N VAL A 69 6.74 0.93 2.92
CA VAL A 69 5.65 1.88 2.65
C VAL A 69 4.35 1.11 2.46
N VAL A 70 3.34 1.43 3.27
CA VAL A 70 2.00 0.84 3.18
C VAL A 70 1.06 1.83 2.49
N ALA A 71 0.36 1.38 1.46
CA ALA A 71 -0.58 2.20 0.69
C ALA A 71 -1.95 1.51 0.58
N GLY A 72 -2.99 2.30 0.33
CA GLY A 72 -4.37 1.83 0.15
C GLY A 72 -5.33 2.38 1.20
N GLU A 73 -6.62 2.10 1.02
CA GLU A 73 -7.70 2.67 1.84
C GLU A 73 -7.65 2.21 3.30
N ILE A 74 -7.13 1.00 3.56
CA ILE A 74 -7.00 0.44 4.93
C ILE A 74 -6.06 1.26 5.82
N VAL A 75 -5.15 2.03 5.22
CA VAL A 75 -4.18 2.87 5.93
C VAL A 75 -4.86 4.04 6.66
N GLU A 76 -6.12 4.34 6.36
CA GLU A 76 -6.92 5.30 7.17
C GLU A 76 -7.02 4.88 8.64
N ALA A 77 -6.91 3.59 8.96
CA ALA A 77 -6.88 3.07 10.33
C ALA A 77 -5.44 2.87 10.86
N GLU A 78 -4.51 3.78 10.54
CA GLU A 78 -3.08 3.65 10.88
C GLU A 78 -2.82 3.36 12.37
N LYS A 79 -3.65 3.92 13.27
CA LYS A 79 -3.52 3.76 14.72
C LYS A 79 -3.68 2.33 15.20
N VAL A 80 -4.45 1.52 14.47
CA VAL A 80 -4.70 0.11 14.78
C VAL A 80 -3.86 -0.79 13.86
N LEU A 81 -3.77 -0.43 12.58
CA LEU A 81 -3.10 -1.22 11.57
C LEU A 81 -1.57 -1.27 11.75
N LEU A 82 -0.92 -0.13 11.97
CA LEU A 82 0.55 -0.08 12.07
C LEU A 82 1.08 -0.85 13.28
N PRO A 83 0.51 -0.71 14.50
CA PRO A 83 0.95 -1.52 15.64
C PRO A 83 0.78 -3.02 15.42
N ALA A 84 -0.30 -3.45 14.78
CA ALA A 84 -0.52 -4.87 14.46
C ALA A 84 0.53 -5.42 13.49
N ILE A 85 0.93 -4.62 12.49
CA ILE A 85 2.01 -4.95 11.55
C ILE A 85 3.36 -4.99 12.28
N GLU A 86 3.69 -3.96 13.04
CA GLU A 86 4.94 -3.83 13.77
C GLU A 86 5.11 -4.97 14.79
N GLY A 87 4.04 -5.35 15.50
CA GLY A 87 4.05 -6.50 16.41
C GLY A 87 4.46 -7.79 15.71
N CYS A 88 3.94 -8.04 14.50
CA CYS A 88 4.31 -9.24 13.72
C CYS A 88 5.75 -9.18 13.20
N ILE A 89 6.18 -8.03 12.68
CA ILE A 89 7.57 -7.80 12.27
C ILE A 89 8.50 -8.04 13.46
N ASN A 90 8.13 -7.55 14.64
CA ASN A 90 8.93 -7.70 15.84
C ASN A 90 9.01 -9.14 16.34
N ALA A 91 7.98 -9.95 16.08
CA ALA A 91 7.98 -11.37 16.44
C ALA A 91 8.75 -12.24 15.44
N GLN A 92 8.73 -11.90 14.14
CA GLN A 92 9.14 -12.84 13.07
C GLN A 92 10.34 -12.38 12.24
N ALA A 93 10.70 -11.10 12.25
CA ALA A 93 11.86 -10.59 11.53
C ALA A 93 13.13 -10.60 12.40
N LEU A 94 14.26 -10.92 11.76
CA LEU A 94 15.59 -10.87 12.38
C LEU A 94 15.85 -9.48 12.98
N LYS A 95 16.28 -9.43 14.24
CA LYS A 95 16.51 -8.18 15.00
C LYS A 95 17.44 -7.21 14.27
N ALA A 96 18.45 -7.74 13.56
CA ALA A 96 19.39 -6.94 12.78
C ALA A 96 18.73 -6.16 11.62
N PHE A 97 17.73 -6.75 10.95
CA PHE A 97 17.08 -6.16 9.78
C PHE A 97 15.94 -5.20 10.13
N ARG A 98 15.40 -5.27 11.35
CA ARG A 98 14.31 -4.39 11.80
C ARG A 98 14.73 -3.20 12.66
N LYS A 99 15.98 -3.17 13.17
CA LYS A 99 16.42 -2.16 14.16
C LYS A 99 16.23 -0.71 13.70
N ASN A 100 16.36 -0.46 12.39
CA ASN A 100 16.20 0.86 11.78
C ASN A 100 15.24 0.82 10.57
N LEU A 101 14.20 -0.02 10.62
CA LEU A 101 13.27 -0.19 9.51
C LEU A 101 11.99 0.63 9.73
N PRO A 102 11.87 1.83 9.13
CA PRO A 102 10.64 2.61 9.22
C PRO A 102 9.51 1.94 8.42
N VAL A 103 8.39 1.70 9.08
CA VAL A 103 7.11 1.31 8.47
C VAL A 103 6.24 2.56 8.43
N VAL A 104 6.02 3.10 7.23
CA VAL A 104 5.31 4.37 7.05
C VAL A 104 4.13 4.23 6.11
N ARG A 105 3.12 5.09 6.29
CA ARG A 105 2.07 5.24 5.29
C ARG A 105 2.59 5.96 4.05
N SER A 106 2.06 5.59 2.89
CA SER A 106 2.24 6.34 1.67
C SER A 106 1.59 7.71 1.78
N THR A 107 2.32 8.74 1.36
CA THR A 107 1.80 10.11 1.20
C THR A 107 1.36 10.39 -0.23
N LEU A 108 1.47 9.42 -1.14
CA LEU A 108 0.94 9.57 -2.49
C LEU A 108 -0.58 9.50 -2.49
N ASP A 109 -1.20 10.57 -2.96
CA ASP A 109 -2.62 10.64 -3.26
C ASP A 109 -2.98 9.72 -4.44
N HIS A 110 -4.29 9.51 -4.64
CA HIS A 110 -4.85 8.73 -5.75
C HIS A 110 -4.78 9.47 -7.10
N ARG A 111 -3.63 10.08 -7.42
CA ARG A 111 -3.38 10.69 -8.73
C ARG A 111 -2.80 9.62 -9.66
N SER A 112 -3.67 8.96 -10.41
CA SER A 112 -3.30 7.83 -11.30
C SER A 112 -2.21 8.20 -12.33
N ALA A 113 -2.04 9.49 -12.64
CA ALA A 113 -1.03 9.95 -13.60
C ALA A 113 0.42 9.96 -13.07
N ILE A 114 0.65 9.89 -11.75
CA ILE A 114 2.02 9.99 -11.19
C ILE A 114 2.92 8.85 -11.70
N GLY A 115 2.38 7.63 -11.78
CA GLY A 115 3.12 6.48 -12.30
C GLY A 115 3.52 6.67 -13.77
N ALA A 116 2.57 7.11 -14.61
CA ALA A 116 2.81 7.38 -16.03
C ALA A 116 3.87 8.50 -16.21
N PHE A 117 3.74 9.59 -15.46
CA PHE A 117 4.73 10.67 -15.48
C PHE A 117 6.12 10.20 -15.02
N ALA A 118 6.20 9.39 -13.97
CA ALA A 118 7.47 8.85 -13.48
C ALA A 118 8.17 7.97 -14.53
N LEU A 119 7.43 7.20 -15.31
CA LEU A 119 7.98 6.40 -16.41
C LEU A 119 8.55 7.29 -17.53
N VAL A 120 7.80 8.31 -17.96
CA VAL A 120 8.28 9.27 -18.96
C VAL A 120 9.51 10.01 -18.46
N LYS A 121 9.48 10.51 -17.21
CA LYS A 121 10.61 11.19 -16.56
C LYS A 121 11.84 10.28 -16.52
N ARG A 122 11.68 9.01 -16.13
CA ARG A 122 12.78 8.02 -16.12
C ARG A 122 13.34 7.80 -17.52
N ALA A 123 12.49 7.66 -18.53
CA ALA A 123 12.93 7.43 -19.91
C ALA A 123 13.66 8.64 -20.51
N MET A 124 13.27 9.86 -20.12
CA MET A 124 14.00 11.10 -20.44
C MET A 124 15.37 11.15 -19.77
N LEU A 125 15.42 10.91 -18.45
CA LEU A 125 16.68 10.93 -17.68
C LEU A 125 17.67 9.84 -18.13
N ASN A 126 17.17 8.68 -18.54
CA ASN A 126 17.99 7.61 -19.10
C ASN A 126 18.40 7.85 -20.57
N GLY A 127 18.03 8.98 -21.17
CA GLY A 127 18.40 9.36 -22.54
C GLY A 127 17.68 8.61 -23.66
N THR A 128 17.04 7.47 -23.36
CA THR A 128 16.34 6.64 -24.36
C THR A 128 15.24 7.38 -25.10
N LEU A 129 14.47 8.23 -24.41
CA LEU A 129 13.39 8.99 -25.02
C LEU A 129 13.92 10.25 -25.74
N LEU A 130 14.95 10.89 -25.20
CA LEU A 130 15.64 12.02 -25.84
C LEU A 130 16.26 11.62 -27.19
N GLN A 131 16.93 10.47 -27.26
CA GLN A 131 17.50 9.96 -28.51
C GLN A 131 16.44 9.70 -29.58
N ARG A 132 15.27 9.17 -29.18
CA ARG A 132 14.15 8.96 -30.09
C ARG A 132 13.57 10.29 -30.59
N CYS A 133 13.37 11.25 -29.71
CA CYS A 133 12.90 12.59 -30.08
C CYS A 133 13.88 13.31 -31.00
N LEU A 134 15.17 13.28 -30.72
CA LEU A 134 16.20 13.94 -31.55
C LEU A 134 16.34 13.28 -32.93
N ARG A 135 16.20 11.96 -33.02
CA ARG A 135 16.18 11.24 -34.31
C ARG A 135 14.92 11.54 -35.11
N ALA A 136 13.76 11.64 -34.45
CA ALA A 136 12.50 12.02 -35.08
C ALA A 136 12.48 13.49 -35.54
N ASN A 137 13.31 14.36 -34.93
CA ASN A 137 13.40 15.78 -35.25
C ASN A 137 14.59 16.13 -36.17
N ARG A 138 15.29 15.14 -36.76
CA ARG A 138 16.14 15.43 -37.91
C ARG A 138 15.22 15.74 -39.09
N PRO A 139 15.30 16.94 -39.70
CA PRO A 139 14.59 17.19 -40.94
C PRO A 139 15.02 16.14 -41.96
N PHE A 140 14.05 15.74 -42.78
CA PHE A 140 14.21 14.92 -43.97
C PHE A 140 15.09 15.67 -44.99
N SER A 141 16.38 15.86 -44.71
CA SER A 141 17.36 16.30 -45.70
C SER A 141 18.14 15.06 -46.10
N ASP A 142 17.63 14.36 -47.11
CA ASP A 142 18.42 13.57 -48.07
C ASP A 142 17.46 13.04 -49.15
N SER A 143 17.03 13.93 -50.04
CA SER A 143 16.60 13.57 -51.41
C SER A 143 16.62 14.80 -52.32
N ALA A 144 17.77 15.44 -52.46
CA ALA A 144 18.04 16.31 -53.60
C ALA A 144 19.55 16.43 -53.83
N SER A 145 20.12 15.45 -54.52
CA SER A 145 21.27 15.66 -55.43
C SER A 145 21.41 14.46 -56.37
N PRO A 146 21.88 14.66 -57.60
CA PRO A 146 21.48 15.61 -58.63
C PRO A 146 20.54 15.00 -59.69
#